data_AF-A0A7X6TUB0-F1
#
_entry.id   AF-A0A7X6TUB0-F1
#
_cell.length_a   1.000
_cell.length_b   1.000
_cell.length_c   1.000
_cell.angle_alpha   90.00
_cell.angle_beta   90.00
_cell.angle_gamma   90.00
#
_symmetry.space_group_name_H-M   'P 1'
#
loop_
_entity.id
_entity.type
_entity.pdbx_description
1 polymer ?
#
loop_
_entity_poly.entity_id
_entity_poly.type
_entity_poly.pdbx_seq_one_letter_code
_entity_poly.pdbx_strand_id
1 'polypeptide(L)' 'MATYPDWVMKHKKKGTYINVVKGKYYLYAAHSERIKGTNKVRRISDGYLGRITQEDGLIPPKEKVTGPVIVLEYG' A
#
# COMPACT_ATOMS: atom_id res chain seq x y z
N MET A 1 -14.25 13.88 9.49
CA MET A 1 -13.89 12.50 9.07
C MET A 1 -13.58 12.56 7.59
N ALA A 2 -12.46 12.02 7.12
CA ALA A 2 -12.19 11.95 5.68
C ALA A 2 -13.23 11.01 5.06
N THR A 3 -14.18 11.57 4.30
CA THR A 3 -15.20 10.82 3.57
C THR A 3 -14.52 10.08 2.43
N TYR A 4 -14.13 8.84 2.70
CA TYR A 4 -13.65 7.95 1.65
C TYR A 4 -14.85 7.42 0.88
N PRO A 5 -14.76 7.32 -0.46
CA PRO A 5 -15.76 6.60 -1.23
C PRO A 5 -15.86 5.14 -0.77
N ASP A 6 -17.06 4.55 -0.89
CA ASP A 6 -17.29 3.16 -0.46
C ASP A 6 -16.37 2.15 -1.13
N TRP A 7 -16.04 2.37 -2.41
CA TRP A 7 -15.11 1.55 -3.15
C TRP A 7 -13.70 1.57 -2.54
N VAL A 8 -13.27 2.68 -1.95
CA VAL A 8 -11.99 2.76 -1.21
C VAL A 8 -12.11 2.01 0.12
N MET A 9 -13.22 2.20 0.83
CA MET A 9 -13.43 1.60 2.15
C MET A 9 -13.54 0.08 2.08
N LYS A 10 -14.08 -0.49 0.99
CA LYS A 10 -14.13 -1.94 0.74
C LYS A 10 -12.75 -2.62 0.76
N HIS A 11 -11.71 -1.90 0.35
CA HIS A 11 -10.34 -2.41 0.35
C HIS A 11 -9.60 -2.17 1.68
N LYS A 12 -10.16 -1.36 2.59
CA LYS A 12 -9.55 -1.09 3.89
C LYS A 12 -9.71 -2.30 4.81
N LYS A 13 -8.63 -3.04 5.04
CA LYS A 13 -8.57 -4.15 5.99
C LYS A 13 -7.78 -3.77 7.24
N LYS A 14 -7.95 -4.53 8.33
CA LYS A 14 -7.13 -4.39 9.54
C LYS A 14 -5.64 -4.54 9.17
N GLY A 15 -4.79 -3.65 9.66
CA GLY A 15 -3.37 -3.63 9.28
C GLY A 15 -3.09 -2.94 7.94
N THR A 16 -4.03 -2.14 7.42
CA THR A 16 -3.80 -1.31 6.23
C THR A 16 -4.14 0.15 6.49
N TYR A 17 -3.47 1.02 5.77
CA TYR A 17 -3.62 2.45 5.82
C TYR A 17 -3.84 3.01 4.41
N ILE A 18 -4.88 3.82 4.26
CA ILE A 18 -5.17 4.54 3.02
C ILE A 18 -4.51 5.91 3.09
N ASN A 19 -3.69 6.21 2.10
CA ASN A 19 -3.08 7.52 1.92
C ASN A 19 -3.67 8.20 0.68
N VAL A 20 -4.15 9.44 0.82
CA VAL A 20 -4.71 10.21 -0.30
C VAL A 20 -3.69 11.23 -0.73
N VAL A 21 -3.16 11.08 -1.94
CA VAL A 21 -2.17 12.01 -2.49
C VAL A 21 -2.67 12.50 -3.84
N LYS A 22 -2.91 13.81 -3.95
CA LYS A 22 -3.39 14.48 -5.17
C LYS A 22 -4.65 13.82 -5.78
N GLY A 23 -5.62 13.46 -4.94
CA GLY A 23 -6.87 12.82 -5.36
C GLY A 23 -6.75 11.34 -5.74
N LYS A 24 -5.58 10.72 -5.57
CA LYS A 24 -5.36 9.28 -5.76
C LYS A 24 -5.30 8.57 -4.42
N TYR A 25 -5.89 7.39 -4.35
CA TYR A 25 -5.95 6.56 -3.14
C TYR A 25 -4.89 5.47 -3.19
N TYR A 26 -3.97 5.47 -2.23
CA TYR A 26 -2.89 4.50 -2.11
C TYR A 26 -3.12 3.65 -0.87
N LEU A 27 -2.96 2.35 -0.99
CA LEU A 27 -3.08 1.39 0.09
C LEU A 27 -1.69 0.94 0.54
N TYR A 28 -1.44 1.06 1.83
CA TYR A 28 -0.23 0.60 2.50
C TYR A 28 -0.58 -0.45 3.54
N ALA A 29 0.26 -1.46 3.70
CA ALA A 29 0.24 -2.31 4.88
C ALA A 29 0.91 -1.53 6.02
N ALA A 30 0.23 -1.45 7.15
CA ALA A 30 0.75 -0.79 8.34
C ALA A 30 0.23 -1.47 9.61
N HIS A 31 1.13 -1.81 10.51
CA HIS A 31 0.78 -2.32 11.83
C HIS A 31 1.23 -1.36 12.93
N SER A 32 0.69 -1.58 14.12
CA SER A 32 1.03 -0.82 15.32
C SER A 32 1.93 -1.66 16.20
N GLU A 33 3.17 -1.23 16.39
CA GLU A 33 4.11 -1.89 17.29
C GLU A 33 4.31 -1.05 18.56
N ARG A 34 4.32 -1.70 19.72
CA ARG A 34 4.66 -1.04 20.99
C ARG A 34 6.17 -0.90 21.10
N ILE A 35 6.64 0.32 21.33
CA ILE A 35 8.06 0.56 21.57
C ILE A 35 8.40 0.03 22.98
N LYS A 36 9.21 -1.02 23.04
CA LYS A 36 9.65 -1.64 24.29
C LYS A 36 10.30 -0.57 25.20
N GLY A 37 9.78 -0.42 26.42
CA GLY A 37 10.26 0.56 27.40
C GLY A 37 9.56 1.92 27.38
N THR A 38 8.57 2.14 26.50
CA THR A 38 7.72 3.35 26.57
C THR A 38 6.24 2.99 26.43
N ASN A 39 5.35 3.87 26.90
CA ASN A 39 3.91 3.75 26.68
C ASN A 39 3.47 4.18 25.26
N LYS A 40 4.43 4.40 24.34
CA LYS A 40 4.16 4.90 23.00
C LYS A 40 3.97 3.74 22.02
N VAL A 41 2.98 3.89 21.15
CA VAL A 41 2.73 2.97 20.04
C VAL A 41 3.23 3.64 18.76
N ARG A 42 4.07 2.95 17.99
CA ARG A 42 4.55 3.41 16.71
C ARG A 42 3.77 2.73 15.60
N ARG A 43 3.28 3.52 14.65
CA ARG A 43 2.77 2.99 13.38
C ARG A 43 3.97 2.68 12.48
N ILE A 44 4.10 1.42 12.10
CA ILE A 44 5.09 0.94 11.14
C ILE A 44 4.38 0.67 9.82
N SER A 45 4.98 1.11 8.72
CA SER A 45 4.48 0.82 7.37
C SER A 45 5.25 -0.38 6.84
N ASP A 46 4.59 -1.52 6.70
CA ASP A 46 5.18 -2.78 6.22
C ASP A 46 5.51 -2.74 4.73
N GLY A 47 4.64 -2.09 3.94
CA GLY A 47 4.85 -2.05 2.49
C GLY A 47 3.73 -1.36 1.73
N TYR A 48 4.02 -1.07 0.46
CA TYR A 48 3.04 -0.53 -0.48
C TYR A 48 2.24 -1.69 -1.09
N LEU A 49 0.92 -1.67 -0.89
CA LEU A 49 0.01 -2.72 -1.40
C LEU A 49 -0.58 -2.38 -2.76
N GLY A 50 -0.66 -1.10 -3.12
CA GLY A 50 -1.19 -0.70 -4.42
C GLY A 50 -1.95 0.61 -4.42
N ARG A 51 -2.52 0.96 -5.56
CA ARG A 51 -3.39 2.12 -5.75
C ARG A 51 -4.82 1.65 -5.93
N ILE A 52 -5.76 2.27 -5.23
CA ILE A 52 -7.18 2.01 -5.40
C ILE A 52 -7.73 2.99 -6.44
N THR A 53 -8.41 2.45 -7.44
CA THR A 53 -9.14 3.18 -8.48
C THR A 53 -10.61 2.77 -8.47
N GLN A 54 -11.48 3.61 -9.04
CA GLN A 54 -12.92 3.33 -9.09
C GLN A 54 -13.26 2.23 -10.10
N GLU A 55 -12.53 2.17 -11.22
CA GLU A 55 -12.79 1.24 -12.33
C GLU A 55 -12.19 -0.14 -12.06
N ASP A 56 -10.89 -0.21 -11.76
CA ASP A 56 -10.15 -1.48 -11.58
C ASP A 56 -10.07 -1.95 -10.12
N GLY A 57 -10.51 -1.13 -9.16
CA GLY A 57 -10.33 -1.43 -7.74
C GLY A 57 -8.87 -1.29 -7.28
N LEU A 58 -8.39 -2.24 -6.45
CA LEU A 58 -7.01 -2.26 -5.95
C LEU A 58 -6.04 -2.77 -7.03
N ILE A 59 -5.25 -1.87 -7.59
CA ILE A 59 -4.16 -2.16 -8.51
C ILE A 59 -2.88 -2.38 -7.70
N PRO A 60 -2.38 -3.61 -7.57
CA PRO A 60 -1.13 -3.88 -6.85
C PRO A 60 0.07 -3.24 -7.57
N PRO A 61 1.16 -2.92 -6.85
CA PRO A 61 2.41 -2.55 -7.52
C PRO A 61 2.83 -3.69 -8.44
N LYS A 62 3.36 -3.34 -9.62
CA LYS A 62 4.07 -4.30 -10.45
C LYS A 62 5.21 -4.89 -9.62
N GLU A 63 5.32 -6.21 -9.61
CA GLU A 63 6.48 -6.88 -9.02
C GLU A 63 7.75 -6.30 -9.64
N LYS A 64 8.66 -5.84 -8.78
CA LYS A 64 9.98 -5.47 -9.25
C LYS A 64 10.66 -6.75 -9.69
N VAL A 65 11.13 -6.80 -10.93
CA VAL A 65 12.01 -7.86 -11.40
C VAL A 65 13.23 -7.85 -10.48
N THR A 66 13.26 -8.81 -9.56
CA THR A 66 14.33 -8.94 -8.55
C THR A 66 15.36 -9.99 -9.01
N GLY A 67 15.20 -10.52 -10.21
CA GLY A 67 16.11 -11.46 -10.85
C GLY A 67 17.11 -10.77 -11.79
N PRO A 68 18.19 -11.46 -12.16
CA PRO A 68 19.13 -10.97 -13.18
C PRO A 68 18.38 -10.74 -14.50
N VAL A 69 18.46 -9.53 -15.04
CA VAL A 69 17.93 -9.21 -16.37
C VAL A 69 18.93 -9.76 -17.38
N ILE A 70 18.53 -10.80 -18.11
CA ILE A 70 19.32 -11.34 -19.23
C ILE A 70 18.85 -10.62 -20.49
N VAL A 71 19.72 -9.81 -21.07
CA VAL A 71 19.52 -9.19 -22.39
C VAL A 71 20.08 -10.15 -23.43
N LEU A 72 19.22 -10.67 -24.29
CA LEU A 72 19.62 -11.53 -25.41
C LEU A 72 19.70 -10.66 -26.68
N GLU A 73 20.88 -10.56 -27.28
CA GLU A 73 21.05 -9.95 -28.60
C GLU A 73 20.74 -11.00 -29.67
N TYR A 74 19.77 -10.69 -30.52
CA TYR A 74 19.52 -11.44 -31.75
C TYR A 74 20.10 -10.60 -32.89
N GLY A 75 21.17 -11.11 -33.49
CA GLY A 75 21.79 -10.56 -34.70
C GLY A 75 21.02 -10.90 -35.97
#